data_AF-A0A2D4YCS1-F1
#
_entry.id   AF-A0A2D4YCS1-F1
#
_cell.length_a   1.000
_cell.length_b   1.000
_cell.length_c   1.000
_cell.angle_alpha   90.00
_cell.angle_beta   90.00
_cell.angle_gamma   90.00
#
_symmetry.space_group_name_H-M   'P 1'
#
loop_
_entity.id
_entity.type
_entity.pdbx_description
1 polymer ?
#
loop_
_entity_poly.entity_id
_entity_poly.type
_entity_poly.pdbx_seq_one_letter_code
_entity_poly.pdbx_strand_id
1 'polypeptide(L)'
;MIVFGHNNFKIKTFTPRELNLPPDDSLKGAEIQIRQRYAHIFWIPFFPIGKIWGIKYEGSKDLYELPDDIKLKIKQRHSIKTPWYSFSLLILIFIGVSWFMASEAIREARWESDYYLELAENKMQIKYPTTGDFYSFNIHDEDDDYGYTPVILKVKSYDDNSIEFVAGYEDLLAQERYEHNMDDEMTNAYNYIYSPFKIKKEDLLKMLNTEYSKYSFTSAANKVEVPEFYNRKFSFNKIERQKLEIEE
;
A
#
# COMPACT_ATOMS: atom_id res chain seq x y z
N MET A 1 10.05 30.41 6.97
CA MET A 1 11.51 30.52 7.19
C MET A 1 12.20 29.87 6.01
N ILE A 2 13.04 30.61 5.28
CA ILE A 2 13.71 30.08 4.09
C ILE A 2 14.80 29.10 4.57
N VAL A 3 14.63 27.79 4.33
CA VAL A 3 15.56 26.74 4.82
C VAL A 3 16.40 26.13 3.68
N PHE A 4 16.65 26.90 2.62
CA PHE A 4 17.59 26.54 1.56
C PHE A 4 18.83 27.43 1.62
N GLY A 5 20.00 26.86 1.31
CA GLY A 5 21.27 27.58 1.39
C GLY A 5 22.46 26.70 1.01
N HIS A 6 23.67 27.20 1.28
CA HIS A 6 24.90 26.44 1.12
C HIS A 6 25.71 26.45 2.41
N ASN A 7 26.32 25.32 2.73
CA ASN A 7 27.23 25.20 3.87
C ASN A 7 28.46 24.40 3.46
N ASN A 8 29.42 24.25 4.37
CA ASN A 8 30.59 23.42 4.18
C ASN A 8 30.89 22.57 5.41
N PHE A 9 31.41 21.37 5.18
CA PHE A 9 31.94 20.52 6.24
C PHE A 9 33.39 20.13 5.92
N LYS A 10 34.17 19.83 6.96
CA LYS A 10 35.57 19.44 6.83
C LYS A 10 35.67 17.99 6.33
N ILE A 11 36.37 17.79 5.21
CA ILE A 11 36.65 16.46 4.65
C ILE A 11 37.97 15.92 5.21
N LYS A 12 39.00 16.76 5.19
CA LYS A 12 40.36 16.37 5.57
C LYS A 12 41.16 17.56 6.07
N THR A 13 42.09 17.30 6.99
CA THR A 13 43.11 18.25 7.44
C THR A 13 44.48 17.66 7.15
N PHE A 14 45.44 18.51 6.84
CA PHE A 14 46.85 18.17 6.74
C PHE A 14 47.68 19.16 7.54
N THR A 15 48.78 18.70 8.12
CA THR A 15 49.83 19.58 8.63
C THR A 15 50.87 19.87 7.54
N PRO A 16 51.58 21.01 7.59
CA PRO A 16 52.65 21.32 6.64
C PRO A 16 53.74 20.23 6.57
N ARG A 17 54.00 19.57 7.72
CA ARG A 17 54.95 18.44 7.81
C ARG A 17 54.47 17.21 7.04
N GLU A 18 53.19 16.84 7.16
CA GLU A 18 52.62 15.71 6.41
C GLU A 18 52.68 15.90 4.89
N LEU A 19 52.65 17.15 4.44
CA LEU A 19 52.75 17.50 3.02
C LEU A 19 54.20 17.64 2.52
N ASN A 20 55.20 17.42 3.39
CA ASN A 20 56.63 17.64 3.11
C ASN A 20 56.89 19.05 2.54
N LEU A 21 56.22 20.06 3.09
CA LEU A 21 56.50 21.45 2.76
C LEU A 21 57.82 21.87 3.43
N PRO A 22 58.63 22.72 2.77
CA PRO A 22 59.85 23.24 3.37
C PRO A 22 59.51 23.96 4.69
N PRO A 23 60.41 23.91 5.69
CA PRO A 23 60.22 24.60 6.95
C PRO A 23 60.14 26.11 6.66
N ASP A 24 58.94 26.65 6.79
CA ASP A 24 58.63 28.07 6.67
C ASP A 24 58.02 28.52 8.00
N ASP A 25 58.61 29.55 8.61
CA ASP A 25 58.12 30.14 9.86
C ASP A 25 56.71 30.72 9.68
N SER A 26 56.32 31.09 8.45
CA SER A 26 54.97 31.58 8.14
C SER A 26 53.89 30.50 8.27
N LEU A 27 54.26 29.22 8.17
CA LEU A 27 53.35 28.06 8.24
C LEU A 27 53.42 27.34 9.59
N LYS A 28 54.14 27.88 10.56
CA LYS A 28 54.29 27.29 11.89
C LYS A 28 52.95 27.35 12.65
N GLY A 29 52.44 26.18 13.04
CA GLY A 29 51.12 26.07 13.68
C GLY A 29 49.93 26.15 12.73
N ALA A 30 50.16 26.15 11.41
CA ALA A 30 49.08 26.18 10.42
C ALA A 30 48.49 24.79 10.13
N GLU A 31 47.17 24.73 9.94
CA GLU A 31 46.44 23.55 9.45
C GLU A 31 45.90 23.80 8.04
N ILE A 32 46.19 22.90 7.12
CA ILE A 32 45.60 22.93 5.77
C ILE A 32 44.29 22.14 5.81
N GLN A 33 43.17 22.84 5.67
CA GLN A 33 41.84 22.26 5.74
C GLN A 33 41.19 22.20 4.36
N ILE A 34 40.57 21.06 4.09
CA ILE A 34 39.87 20.80 2.83
C ILE A 34 38.44 20.51 3.18
N ARG A 35 37.54 21.38 2.70
CA ARG A 35 36.12 21.36 3.03
C ARG A 35 35.29 21.10 1.79
N GLN A 36 34.20 20.35 1.94
CA GLN A 36 33.20 20.15 0.89
C GLN A 36 32.14 21.23 1.05
N ARG A 37 31.93 22.05 0.03
CA ARG A 37 30.76 22.93 -0.06
C ARG A 37 29.59 22.12 -0.63
N TYR A 38 28.42 22.28 -0.03
CA TYR A 38 27.20 21.59 -0.43
C TYR A 38 25.99 22.53 -0.36
N ALA A 39 25.03 22.28 -1.23
CA ALA A 39 23.68 22.85 -1.16
C ALA A 39 22.87 22.04 -0.15
N HIS A 40 22.02 22.69 0.62
CA HIS A 40 21.13 22.02 1.57
C HIS A 40 19.70 22.55 1.49
N ILE A 41 18.77 21.68 1.87
CA ILE A 41 17.37 21.98 2.15
C ILE A 41 17.09 21.42 3.55
N PHE A 42 16.51 22.22 4.46
CA PHE A 42 16.28 21.82 5.86
C PHE A 42 17.55 21.28 6.57
N TRP A 43 18.71 21.87 6.25
CA TRP A 43 20.04 21.47 6.74
C TRP A 43 20.52 20.09 6.26
N ILE A 44 19.75 19.41 5.40
CA ILE A 44 20.12 18.15 4.77
C ILE A 44 20.93 18.46 3.49
N PRO A 45 22.19 18.01 3.39
CA PRO A 45 22.97 18.13 2.17
C PRO A 45 22.29 17.39 1.01
N PHE A 46 22.10 18.04 -0.13
CA PHE A 46 21.54 17.37 -1.31
C PHE A 46 22.48 17.36 -2.51
N PHE A 47 23.38 18.33 -2.62
CA PHE A 47 24.31 18.38 -3.75
C PHE A 47 25.67 18.96 -3.37
N PRO A 48 26.79 18.29 -3.70
CA PRO A 48 28.11 18.88 -3.56
C PRO A 48 28.30 19.97 -4.63
N ILE A 49 28.54 21.21 -4.19
CA ILE A 49 28.74 22.35 -5.10
C ILE A 49 30.22 22.47 -5.49
N GLY A 50 31.15 22.19 -4.56
CA GLY A 50 32.58 22.35 -4.80
C GLY A 50 33.44 22.09 -3.58
N LYS A 51 34.76 22.27 -3.70
CA LYS A 51 35.71 22.09 -2.59
C LYS A 51 36.39 23.41 -2.25
N ILE A 52 36.51 23.68 -0.96
CA ILE A 52 37.23 24.83 -0.42
C ILE A 52 38.55 24.32 0.12
N TRP A 53 39.63 24.96 -0.30
CA TRP A 53 41.00 24.65 0.10
C TRP A 53 41.53 25.87 0.84
N GLY A 54 41.88 25.72 2.11
CA GLY A 54 42.37 26.86 2.85
C GLY A 54 43.27 26.51 4.02
N ILE A 55 44.02 27.50 4.46
CA ILE A 55 44.93 27.45 5.59
C ILE A 55 44.23 28.08 6.78
N LYS A 56 44.26 27.41 7.93
CA LYS A 56 43.82 27.94 9.21
C LYS A 56 45.03 28.06 10.13
N TYR A 57 45.35 29.27 10.58
CA TYR A 57 46.41 29.48 11.56
C TYR A 57 45.90 29.27 12.99
N GLU A 58 46.80 28.85 13.87
CA GLU A 58 46.54 28.74 15.30
C GLU A 58 46.07 30.09 15.87
N GLY A 59 44.96 30.09 16.61
CA GLY A 59 44.35 31.31 17.15
C GLY A 59 43.47 32.13 16.18
N SER A 60 43.50 31.86 14.87
CA SER A 60 42.62 32.54 13.91
C SER A 60 41.29 31.77 13.68
N LYS A 61 40.20 32.51 13.53
CA LYS A 61 38.90 31.96 13.11
C LYS A 61 38.76 31.88 11.59
N ASP A 62 39.58 32.63 10.87
CA ASP A 62 39.46 32.79 9.43
C ASP A 62 40.16 31.66 8.67
N LEU A 63 39.63 31.38 7.47
CA LEU A 63 40.19 30.42 6.54
C LEU A 63 40.78 31.19 5.36
N TYR A 64 42.10 31.16 5.23
CA TYR A 64 42.81 31.85 4.15
C TYR A 64 42.91 30.96 2.92
N GLU A 65 42.96 31.56 1.73
CA GLU A 65 43.10 30.80 0.50
C GLU A 65 44.44 30.06 0.44
N LEU A 66 44.41 28.81 -0.02
CA LEU A 66 45.60 28.00 -0.18
C LEU A 66 46.33 28.39 -1.49
N PRO A 67 47.65 28.70 -1.44
CA PRO A 67 48.45 28.91 -2.64
C PRO A 67 48.35 27.76 -3.66
N ASP A 68 48.32 28.10 -4.95
CA ASP A 68 48.04 27.12 -6.02
C ASP A 68 49.12 26.04 -6.16
N ASP A 69 50.36 26.34 -5.82
CA ASP A 69 51.49 25.40 -5.82
C ASP A 69 51.31 24.29 -4.77
N ILE A 70 50.87 24.65 -3.56
CA ILE A 70 50.55 23.70 -2.48
C ILE A 70 49.32 22.88 -2.87
N LYS A 71 48.29 23.54 -3.41
CA LYS A 71 47.07 22.89 -3.88
C LYS A 71 47.35 21.83 -4.97
N LEU A 72 48.26 22.12 -5.89
CA LEU A 72 48.68 21.17 -6.94
C LEU A 72 49.41 19.97 -6.33
N LYS A 73 50.36 20.19 -5.41
CA LYS A 73 51.07 19.10 -4.71
C LYS A 73 50.11 18.17 -3.96
N ILE A 74 49.11 18.72 -3.27
CA ILE A 74 48.12 17.91 -2.55
C ILE A 74 47.28 17.09 -3.54
N LYS A 75 46.80 17.69 -4.63
CA LYS A 75 46.00 16.97 -5.64
C LYS A 75 46.77 15.82 -6.30
N GLN A 76 48.08 15.97 -6.51
CA GLN A 76 48.93 14.93 -7.10
C GLN A 76 49.19 13.77 -6.13
N ARG A 77 49.32 14.05 -4.83
CA ARG A 77 49.64 13.03 -3.82
C ARG A 77 48.44 12.43 -3.10
N HIS A 78 47.31 13.13 -3.07
CA HIS A 78 46.12 12.71 -2.35
C HIS A 78 44.86 12.83 -3.21
N SER A 79 44.21 11.70 -3.45
CA SER A 79 42.87 11.67 -4.04
C SER A 79 41.85 12.09 -2.98
N ILE A 80 41.29 13.29 -3.11
CA ILE A 80 40.25 13.79 -2.22
C ILE A 80 38.92 13.56 -2.90
N LYS A 81 38.24 12.48 -2.50
CA LYS A 81 36.91 12.13 -2.99
C LYS A 81 35.85 12.95 -2.28
N THR A 82 34.75 13.20 -2.99
CA THR A 82 33.56 13.80 -2.38
C THR A 82 32.87 12.75 -1.51
N PRO A 83 32.56 13.05 -0.24
CA PRO A 83 31.92 12.07 0.62
C PRO A 83 30.50 11.75 0.16
N TRP A 84 30.12 10.47 0.23
CA TRP A 84 28.83 9.96 -0.23
C TRP A 84 27.64 10.63 0.47
N TYR A 85 27.79 11.02 1.73
CA TYR A 85 26.76 11.71 2.50
C TYR A 85 26.47 13.15 2.02
N SER A 86 27.24 13.68 1.07
CA SER A 86 26.91 14.95 0.38
C SER A 86 25.65 14.83 -0.48
N PHE A 87 25.19 13.61 -0.74
CA PHE A 87 23.99 13.27 -1.51
C PHE A 87 22.88 12.71 -0.62
N SER A 88 22.89 13.00 0.69
CA SER A 88 21.96 12.36 1.64
C SER A 88 20.49 12.58 1.29
N LEU A 89 20.10 13.76 0.78
CA LEU A 89 18.72 13.97 0.33
C LEU A 89 18.33 13.06 -0.84
N LEU A 90 19.22 12.85 -1.82
CA LEU A 90 18.93 11.95 -2.95
C LEU A 90 18.79 10.50 -2.48
N ILE A 91 19.62 10.09 -1.53
CA ILE A 91 19.54 8.77 -0.89
C ILE A 91 18.20 8.62 -0.16
N LEU A 92 17.77 9.65 0.59
CA LEU A 92 16.48 9.63 1.28
C LEU A 92 15.30 9.57 0.32
N ILE A 93 15.34 10.32 -0.78
CA ILE A 93 14.31 10.26 -1.83
C ILE A 93 14.27 8.85 -2.42
N PHE A 94 15.43 8.27 -2.74
CA PHE A 94 15.51 6.93 -3.30
C PHE A 94 14.92 5.87 -2.35
N ILE A 95 15.25 5.96 -1.05
CA ILE A 95 14.69 5.07 -0.03
C ILE A 95 13.17 5.27 0.07
N GLY A 96 12.69 6.51 0.09
CA GLY A 96 11.26 6.81 0.18
C GLY A 96 10.46 6.28 -1.01
N VAL A 97 10.96 6.48 -2.23
CA VAL A 97 10.33 5.95 -3.45
C VAL A 97 10.35 4.43 -3.47
N SER A 98 11.48 3.81 -3.11
CA SER A 98 11.60 2.35 -3.05
C SER A 98 10.64 1.75 -2.02
N TRP A 99 10.53 2.38 -0.85
CA TRP A 99 9.58 2.00 0.19
C TRP A 99 8.14 2.12 -0.29
N PHE A 100 7.78 3.25 -0.91
CA PHE A 100 6.44 3.47 -1.45
C PHE A 100 6.07 2.38 -2.48
N MET A 101 6.93 2.12 -3.47
CA MET A 101 6.71 1.06 -4.46
C MET A 101 6.58 -0.33 -3.82
N ALA A 102 7.44 -0.65 -2.84
CA ALA A 102 7.36 -1.92 -2.12
C ALA A 102 6.04 -2.05 -1.33
N SER A 103 5.59 -0.97 -0.69
CA SER A 103 4.34 -0.98 0.09
C SER A 103 3.11 -1.18 -0.80
N GLU A 104 3.10 -0.59 -1.99
CA GLU A 104 2.03 -0.77 -2.98
C GLU A 104 2.00 -2.21 -3.50
N ALA A 105 3.17 -2.78 -3.83
CA ALA A 105 3.28 -4.17 -4.29
C ALA A 105 2.84 -5.18 -3.21
N ILE A 106 3.21 -4.95 -1.95
CA ILE A 106 2.79 -5.81 -0.83
C ILE A 106 1.29 -5.69 -0.59
N ARG A 107 0.71 -4.47 -0.69
CA ARG A 107 -0.74 -4.28 -0.54
C ARG A 107 -1.50 -5.03 -1.62
N GLU A 108 -1.05 -4.96 -2.86
CA GLU A 108 -1.65 -5.68 -3.99
C GLU A 108 -1.59 -7.20 -3.79
N ALA A 109 -0.43 -7.75 -3.43
CA ALA A 109 -0.29 -9.18 -3.17
C ALA A 109 -1.18 -9.67 -2.00
N ARG A 110 -1.35 -8.84 -0.97
CA ARG A 110 -2.29 -9.15 0.13
C ARG A 110 -3.73 -9.18 -0.36
N TRP A 111 -4.16 -8.17 -1.11
CA TRP A 111 -5.54 -8.10 -1.60
C TRP A 111 -5.88 -9.27 -2.52
N GLU A 112 -4.96 -9.68 -3.38
CA GLU A 112 -5.13 -10.87 -4.23
C GLU A 112 -5.23 -12.15 -3.39
N SER A 113 -4.33 -12.32 -2.40
CA SER A 113 -4.36 -13.46 -1.49
C SER A 113 -5.67 -13.53 -0.68
N ASP A 114 -6.11 -12.40 -0.13
CA ASP A 114 -7.33 -12.31 0.67
C ASP A 114 -8.56 -12.63 -0.20
N TYR A 115 -8.60 -12.13 -1.44
CA TYR A 115 -9.64 -12.44 -2.41
C TYR A 115 -9.72 -13.95 -2.72
N TYR A 116 -8.59 -14.61 -2.99
CA TYR A 116 -8.61 -16.06 -3.26
C TYR A 116 -8.97 -16.89 -2.04
N LEU A 117 -8.62 -16.42 -0.83
CA LEU A 117 -9.01 -17.07 0.42
C LEU A 117 -10.53 -16.96 0.64
N GLU A 118 -11.09 -15.76 0.47
CA GLU A 118 -12.53 -15.52 0.54
C GLU A 118 -13.29 -16.33 -0.54
N LEU A 119 -12.79 -16.36 -1.77
CA LEU A 119 -13.35 -17.16 -2.85
C LEU A 119 -13.35 -18.66 -2.52
N ALA A 120 -12.25 -19.16 -1.95
CA ALA A 120 -12.14 -20.56 -1.52
C ALA A 120 -13.11 -20.88 -0.37
N GLU A 121 -13.24 -19.97 0.60
CA GLU A 121 -14.19 -20.08 1.71
C GLU A 121 -15.63 -20.11 1.21
N ASN A 122 -16.03 -19.15 0.36
CA ASN A 122 -17.36 -19.11 -0.24
C ASN A 122 -17.67 -20.38 -1.05
N LYS A 123 -16.70 -20.90 -1.82
CA LYS A 123 -16.83 -22.19 -2.56
C LYS A 123 -17.05 -23.37 -1.61
N MET A 124 -16.33 -23.41 -0.49
CA MET A 124 -16.48 -24.46 0.52
C MET A 124 -17.84 -24.41 1.18
N GLN A 125 -18.34 -23.21 1.49
CA GLN A 125 -19.64 -23.01 2.11
C GLN A 125 -20.80 -23.35 1.16
N ILE A 126 -20.69 -23.05 -0.14
CA ILE A 126 -21.69 -23.51 -1.13
C ILE A 126 -21.67 -25.04 -1.26
N LYS A 127 -20.49 -25.66 -1.22
CA LYS A 127 -20.38 -27.12 -1.33
C LYS A 127 -20.95 -27.83 -0.10
N TYR A 128 -20.68 -27.28 1.08
CA TYR A 128 -21.07 -27.80 2.38
C TYR A 128 -21.81 -26.74 3.21
N PRO A 129 -23.04 -26.38 2.83
CA PRO A 129 -23.80 -25.35 3.52
C PRO A 129 -24.27 -25.85 4.89
N THR A 130 -24.52 -24.93 5.82
CA THR A 130 -25.17 -25.23 7.09
C THR A 130 -26.56 -24.60 7.11
N THR A 131 -27.55 -25.33 7.62
CA THR A 131 -28.88 -24.77 7.84
C THR A 131 -28.77 -23.58 8.79
N GLY A 132 -29.35 -22.45 8.38
CA GLY A 132 -29.27 -21.19 9.11
C GLY A 132 -28.14 -20.25 8.70
N ASP A 133 -27.24 -20.65 7.80
CA ASP A 133 -26.27 -19.73 7.19
C ASP A 133 -27.01 -18.64 6.36
N PHE A 134 -26.42 -17.44 6.24
CA PHE A 134 -26.97 -16.33 5.48
C PHE A 134 -26.11 -16.01 4.26
N TYR A 135 -26.76 -15.87 3.11
CA TYR A 135 -26.12 -15.69 1.81
C TYR A 135 -26.61 -14.37 1.24
N SER A 136 -25.66 -13.52 0.84
CA SER A 136 -25.94 -12.23 0.21
C SER A 136 -25.88 -12.35 -1.31
N PHE A 137 -26.92 -11.84 -1.97
CA PHE A 137 -27.03 -11.78 -3.42
C PHE A 137 -27.32 -10.34 -3.84
N ASN A 138 -26.94 -9.99 -5.07
CA ASN A 138 -27.43 -8.80 -5.73
C ASN A 138 -28.40 -9.25 -6.83
N ILE A 139 -29.64 -8.75 -6.77
CA ILE A 139 -30.66 -8.96 -7.80
C ILE A 139 -30.57 -7.80 -8.79
N HIS A 140 -30.46 -8.12 -10.07
CA HIS A 140 -30.47 -7.15 -11.17
C HIS A 140 -31.84 -7.15 -11.83
N ASP A 141 -32.35 -5.96 -12.17
CA ASP A 141 -33.54 -5.82 -13.00
C ASP A 141 -33.22 -6.24 -14.45
N GLU A 142 -34.23 -6.71 -15.20
CA GLU A 142 -34.03 -7.24 -16.56
C GLU A 142 -33.42 -6.23 -17.54
N ASP A 143 -33.69 -4.93 -17.32
CA ASP A 143 -33.32 -3.83 -18.21
C ASP A 143 -32.16 -2.96 -17.71
N ASP A 144 -31.63 -3.19 -16.50
CA ASP A 144 -30.56 -2.38 -15.91
C ASP A 144 -29.40 -3.25 -15.42
N ASP A 145 -28.26 -3.13 -16.11
CA ASP A 145 -27.04 -3.86 -15.76
C ASP A 145 -26.26 -3.22 -14.60
N TYR A 146 -26.58 -1.97 -14.24
CA TYR A 146 -25.89 -1.18 -13.23
C TYR A 146 -26.67 -1.08 -11.92
N GLY A 147 -28.00 -1.11 -11.99
CA GLY A 147 -28.89 -1.17 -10.85
C GLY A 147 -28.95 -2.57 -10.24
N TYR A 148 -28.67 -2.67 -8.94
CA TYR A 148 -28.88 -3.92 -8.21
C TYR A 148 -29.48 -3.66 -6.82
N THR A 149 -30.27 -4.63 -6.36
CA THR A 149 -30.82 -4.66 -5.01
C THR A 149 -30.10 -5.76 -4.21
N PRO A 150 -29.35 -5.42 -3.14
CA PRO A 150 -28.76 -6.42 -2.28
C PRO A 150 -29.87 -7.12 -1.48
N VAL A 151 -29.86 -8.44 -1.48
CA VAL A 151 -30.79 -9.27 -0.73
C VAL A 151 -30.05 -10.28 0.14
N ILE A 152 -30.62 -10.58 1.29
CA ILE A 152 -30.07 -11.57 2.22
C ILE A 152 -31.05 -12.73 2.34
N LEU A 153 -30.52 -13.93 2.10
CA LEU A 153 -31.30 -15.15 2.07
C LEU A 153 -30.72 -16.14 3.08
N LYS A 154 -31.60 -16.78 3.85
CA LYS A 154 -31.21 -17.78 4.84
C LYS A 154 -31.32 -19.18 4.24
N VAL A 155 -30.33 -20.02 4.50
CA VAL A 155 -30.35 -21.44 4.13
C VAL A 155 -31.38 -22.17 4.99
N LYS A 156 -32.46 -22.65 4.36
CA LYS A 156 -33.50 -23.45 5.01
C LYS A 156 -33.15 -24.93 4.99
N SER A 157 -32.77 -25.45 3.83
CA SER A 157 -32.39 -26.84 3.65
C SER A 157 -31.43 -26.98 2.47
N TYR A 158 -30.79 -28.14 2.32
CA TYR A 158 -29.90 -28.41 1.19
C TYR A 158 -29.83 -29.92 0.91
N ASP A 159 -29.42 -30.26 -0.30
CA ASP A 159 -29.06 -31.61 -0.72
C ASP A 159 -27.68 -31.59 -1.41
N ASP A 160 -27.31 -32.71 -2.05
CA ASP A 160 -26.03 -32.82 -2.74
C ASP A 160 -25.86 -31.79 -3.87
N ASN A 161 -26.96 -31.42 -4.54
CA ASN A 161 -26.93 -30.64 -5.78
C ASN A 161 -27.42 -29.21 -5.62
N SER A 162 -28.08 -28.87 -4.52
CA SER A 162 -28.86 -27.63 -4.42
C SER A 162 -29.12 -27.18 -3.00
N ILE A 163 -29.41 -25.88 -2.86
CA ILE A 163 -29.68 -25.20 -1.60
C ILE A 163 -31.05 -24.54 -1.70
N GLU A 164 -31.90 -24.77 -0.69
CA GLU A 164 -33.17 -24.09 -0.52
C GLU A 164 -32.98 -22.86 0.38
N PHE A 165 -33.33 -21.70 -0.16
CA PHE A 165 -33.26 -20.41 0.50
C PHE A 165 -34.64 -19.91 0.90
N VAL A 166 -34.68 -19.08 1.94
CA VAL A 166 -35.87 -18.33 2.39
C VAL A 166 -35.51 -16.88 2.68
N ALA A 167 -36.48 -16.00 2.48
CA ALA A 167 -36.34 -14.57 2.67
C ALA A 167 -37.04 -14.08 3.94
N GLY A 168 -36.55 -12.96 4.49
CA GLY A 168 -37.21 -12.22 5.57
C GLY A 168 -38.43 -11.41 5.11
N TYR A 169 -38.54 -11.15 3.80
CA TYR A 169 -39.58 -10.33 3.19
C TYR A 169 -40.42 -11.12 2.19
N GLU A 170 -41.72 -10.81 2.10
CA GLU A 170 -42.64 -11.41 1.12
C GLU A 170 -42.21 -11.05 -0.32
N ASP A 171 -41.89 -9.78 -0.54
CA ASP A 171 -41.27 -9.29 -1.76
C ASP A 171 -39.76 -9.07 -1.53
N LEU A 172 -38.91 -9.77 -2.29
CA LEU A 172 -37.45 -9.59 -2.22
C LEU A 172 -37.01 -8.16 -2.55
N LEU A 173 -37.81 -7.44 -3.32
CA LEU A 173 -37.52 -6.07 -3.74
C LEU A 173 -37.97 -5.03 -2.73
N ALA A 174 -38.80 -5.43 -1.76
CA ALA A 174 -39.17 -4.56 -0.63
C ALA A 174 -37.98 -4.26 0.29
N GLN A 175 -36.85 -4.96 0.11
CA GLN A 175 -35.55 -4.62 0.68
C GLN A 175 -34.95 -3.39 -0.04
N GLU A 176 -35.64 -2.24 0.01
CA GLU A 176 -35.25 -1.03 -0.73
C GLU A 176 -34.22 -0.15 0.02
N ARG A 177 -33.12 0.14 -0.70
CA ARG A 177 -32.38 1.43 -0.82
C ARG A 177 -31.67 2.09 0.36
N TYR A 178 -31.35 1.38 1.43
CA TYR A 178 -30.28 1.84 2.33
C TYR A 178 -29.17 0.79 2.39
N GLU A 179 -27.95 1.22 2.71
CA GLU A 179 -26.79 0.34 2.92
C GLU A 179 -27.16 -0.70 3.98
N HIS A 180 -27.79 -1.80 3.55
CA HIS A 180 -28.23 -2.86 4.45
C HIS A 180 -26.98 -3.54 4.97
N ASN A 181 -26.68 -3.27 6.24
CA ASN A 181 -25.71 -4.05 6.95
C ASN A 181 -26.29 -5.45 7.16
N MET A 182 -25.53 -6.47 6.73
CA MET A 182 -25.92 -7.87 6.87
C MET A 182 -26.12 -8.24 8.35
N ASP A 183 -25.36 -7.63 9.25
CA ASP A 183 -25.53 -7.77 10.70
C ASP A 183 -26.92 -7.28 11.16
N ASP A 184 -27.42 -6.18 10.62
CA ASP A 184 -28.71 -5.60 11.02
C ASP A 184 -29.87 -6.50 10.52
N GLU A 185 -29.76 -7.05 9.31
CA GLU A 185 -30.74 -7.99 8.74
C GLU A 185 -30.73 -9.36 9.42
N MET A 186 -29.56 -9.82 9.89
CA MET A 186 -29.44 -11.05 10.68
C MET A 186 -29.98 -10.88 12.11
N THR A 187 -29.88 -9.67 12.67
CA THR A 187 -30.34 -9.35 14.03
C THR A 187 -31.83 -8.96 14.05
N ASN A 188 -32.36 -8.44 12.95
CA ASN A 188 -33.79 -8.18 12.83
C ASN A 188 -34.59 -9.47 13.01
N ALA A 189 -35.60 -9.42 13.87
CA ALA A 189 -36.46 -10.55 14.25
C ALA A 189 -37.43 -10.99 13.13
N TYR A 190 -37.02 -10.90 11.86
CA TYR A 190 -37.80 -11.41 10.75
C TYR A 190 -37.84 -12.93 10.82
N ASN A 191 -39.05 -13.48 10.75
CA ASN A 191 -39.22 -14.90 10.51
C ASN A 191 -38.87 -15.11 9.04
N TYR A 192 -37.65 -15.59 8.75
CA TYR A 192 -37.20 -15.99 7.42
C TYR A 192 -38.04 -17.18 6.92
N ILE A 193 -39.27 -16.93 6.51
CA ILE A 193 -40.28 -17.93 6.14
C ILE A 193 -40.86 -17.69 4.74
N TYR A 194 -40.50 -16.57 4.10
CA TYR A 194 -41.08 -16.16 2.84
C TYR A 194 -40.29 -16.68 1.64
N SER A 195 -41.01 -16.77 0.52
CA SER A 195 -40.49 -16.99 -0.83
C SER A 195 -39.42 -18.09 -0.93
N PRO A 196 -39.72 -19.33 -0.49
CA PRO A 196 -38.76 -20.42 -0.56
C PRO A 196 -38.45 -20.79 -2.00
N PHE A 197 -37.17 -20.91 -2.33
CA PHE A 197 -36.74 -21.34 -3.65
C PHE A 197 -35.42 -22.08 -3.60
N LYS A 198 -35.11 -22.80 -4.68
CA LYS A 198 -34.02 -23.74 -4.73
C LYS A 198 -33.05 -23.36 -5.84
N ILE A 199 -31.79 -23.16 -5.49
CA ILE A 199 -30.73 -22.85 -6.46
C ILE A 199 -29.78 -24.05 -6.52
N LYS A 200 -29.34 -24.43 -7.73
CA LYS A 200 -28.32 -25.47 -7.90
C LYS A 200 -26.97 -24.95 -7.42
N LYS A 201 -26.21 -25.78 -6.72
CA LYS A 201 -24.83 -25.47 -6.29
C LYS A 201 -23.94 -25.14 -7.47
N GLU A 202 -24.12 -25.82 -8.60
CA GLU A 202 -23.40 -25.53 -9.83
C GLU A 202 -23.58 -24.08 -10.28
N ASP A 203 -24.81 -23.56 -10.18
CA ASP A 203 -25.13 -22.20 -10.59
C ASP A 203 -24.59 -21.17 -9.59
N LEU A 204 -24.66 -21.46 -8.29
CA LEU A 204 -23.99 -20.65 -7.26
C LEU A 204 -22.47 -20.58 -7.46
N LEU A 205 -21.84 -21.71 -7.82
CA LEU A 205 -20.41 -21.76 -8.11
C LEU A 205 -20.05 -20.99 -9.39
N LYS A 206 -20.94 -20.97 -10.40
CA LYS A 206 -20.76 -20.11 -11.58
C LYS A 206 -20.78 -18.64 -11.19
N MET A 207 -21.69 -18.20 -10.32
CA MET A 207 -21.76 -16.81 -9.85
C MET A 207 -20.45 -16.35 -9.21
N LEU A 208 -19.78 -17.23 -8.46
CA LEU A 208 -18.48 -16.97 -7.83
C LEU A 208 -17.29 -16.93 -8.80
N ASN A 209 -17.40 -17.59 -9.95
CA ASN A 209 -16.25 -17.82 -10.82
C ASN A 209 -15.93 -16.56 -11.64
N THR A 210 -15.32 -15.59 -10.98
CA THR A 210 -14.76 -14.39 -11.58
C THR A 210 -13.25 -14.46 -11.49
N GLU A 211 -12.56 -14.09 -12.57
CA GLU A 211 -11.12 -13.88 -12.50
C GLU A 211 -10.87 -12.63 -11.65
N TYR A 212 -9.84 -12.68 -10.80
CA TYR A 212 -9.42 -11.52 -10.03
C TYR A 212 -9.15 -10.35 -10.99
N SER A 213 -9.91 -9.27 -10.85
CA SER A 213 -9.71 -8.04 -11.61
C SER A 213 -9.44 -6.90 -10.65
N LYS A 214 -8.21 -6.38 -10.72
CA LYS A 214 -7.74 -5.22 -9.96
C LYS A 214 -8.61 -3.95 -10.15
N TYR A 215 -9.41 -3.91 -11.21
CA TYR A 215 -10.17 -2.73 -11.62
C TYR A 215 -11.68 -2.89 -11.55
N SER A 216 -12.23 -4.08 -11.28
CA SER A 216 -13.67 -4.25 -11.15
C SER A 216 -14.08 -4.21 -9.69
N PHE A 217 -14.45 -3.02 -9.22
CA PHE A 217 -15.49 -2.93 -8.20
C PHE A 217 -16.75 -3.55 -8.86
N THR A 218 -17.23 -4.67 -8.32
CA THR A 218 -18.57 -5.26 -8.56
C THR A 218 -19.03 -5.73 -9.96
N SER A 219 -18.28 -5.59 -11.05
CA SER A 219 -18.89 -5.69 -12.40
C SER A 219 -18.77 -7.02 -13.18
N ALA A 220 -18.37 -8.15 -12.61
CA ALA A 220 -18.27 -9.39 -13.40
C ALA A 220 -18.77 -10.66 -12.70
N ALA A 221 -19.46 -10.57 -11.56
CA ALA A 221 -20.11 -11.75 -11.00
C ALA A 221 -21.07 -12.33 -12.04
N ASN A 222 -20.90 -13.61 -12.39
CA ASN A 222 -21.74 -14.22 -13.41
C ASN A 222 -23.20 -14.16 -12.93
N LYS A 223 -24.03 -13.50 -13.73
CA LYS A 223 -25.46 -13.40 -13.47
C LYS A 223 -26.10 -14.73 -13.85
N VAL A 224 -26.83 -15.35 -12.94
CA VAL A 224 -27.64 -16.54 -13.25
C VAL A 224 -29.11 -16.17 -13.13
N GLU A 225 -29.89 -16.53 -14.13
CA GLU A 225 -31.34 -16.43 -14.09
C GLU A 225 -31.92 -17.47 -13.13
N VAL A 226 -32.76 -17.02 -12.20
CA VAL A 226 -33.51 -17.89 -11.30
C VAL A 226 -34.96 -17.91 -11.77
N PRO A 227 -35.41 -18.98 -12.45
CA PRO A 227 -36.76 -19.04 -13.04
C PRO A 227 -37.88 -18.82 -12.02
N GLU A 228 -37.65 -19.27 -10.79
CA GLU A 228 -38.58 -19.13 -9.66
C GLU A 228 -38.80 -17.66 -9.24
N PHE A 229 -37.97 -16.72 -9.71
CA PHE A 229 -38.05 -15.29 -9.42
C PHE A 229 -38.22 -14.44 -10.68
N TYR A 230 -39.26 -14.73 -11.47
CA TYR A 230 -39.59 -13.96 -12.68
C TYR A 230 -38.42 -13.84 -13.66
N ASN A 231 -37.56 -14.88 -13.75
CA ASN A 231 -36.34 -14.87 -14.56
C ASN A 231 -35.33 -13.75 -14.23
N ARG A 232 -35.40 -13.18 -13.02
CA ARG A 232 -34.42 -12.19 -12.57
C ARG A 232 -33.02 -12.78 -12.47
N LYS A 233 -32.04 -11.90 -12.67
CA LYS A 233 -30.61 -12.23 -12.68
C LYS A 233 -30.02 -12.01 -11.30
N PHE A 234 -29.44 -13.07 -10.73
CA PHE A 234 -28.77 -13.06 -9.43
C PHE A 234 -27.26 -13.08 -9.63
N SER A 235 -26.56 -12.26 -8.87
CA SER A 235 -25.11 -12.38 -8.68
C SER A 235 -24.81 -12.57 -7.20
N PHE A 236 -24.00 -13.57 -6.87
CA PHE A 236 -23.57 -13.82 -5.52
C PHE A 236 -22.61 -12.72 -5.04
N ASN A 237 -22.76 -12.28 -3.79
CA ASN A 237 -21.91 -11.25 -3.18
C ASN A 237 -20.97 -11.86 -2.13
N LYS A 238 -21.51 -12.26 -0.99
CA LYS A 238 -20.76 -12.86 0.12
C LYS A 238 -21.63 -13.81 0.94
N ILE A 239 -21.01 -14.75 1.66
CA ILE A 239 -21.68 -15.51 2.72
C ILE A 239 -21.22 -14.96 4.06
N GLU A 240 -22.16 -14.79 4.98
CA GLU A 240 -21.84 -14.58 6.39
C GLU A 240 -22.50 -15.66 7.23
N ARG A 241 -21.68 -16.26 8.09
CA ARG A 241 -22.15 -17.10 9.17
C ARG A 241 -22.27 -16.23 10.40
N GLN A 242 -23.41 -16.32 11.09
CA GLN A 242 -23.49 -15.78 12.44
C GLN A 242 -22.41 -16.51 13.26
N LYS A 243 -21.35 -15.79 13.65
CA LYS A 243 -20.40 -16.32 14.62
C LYS A 243 -21.20 -16.49 15.90
N LEU A 244 -21.70 -17.70 16.14
CA LEU A 244 -22.13 -18.08 17.46
C LEU A 244 -20.87 -17.91 18.32
N GLU A 245 -20.85 -16.88 19.15
CA GLU A 245 -19.93 -16.82 20.27
C GLU A 245 -20.20 -18.11 21.04
N ILE A 246 -19.30 -19.08 20.89
CA ILE A 246 -19.24 -20.20 21.81
C ILE A 246 -18.68 -19.55 23.07
N GLU A 247 -19.57 -19.08 23.95
CA GLU A 247 -19.22 -18.87 25.34
C GLU A 247 -18.78 -20.25 25.89
N GLU A 248 -17.47 -20.46 25.98
CA GLU A 248 -16.86 -21.54 26.78
C GLU A 248 -16.99 -21.23 28.28
#